data_AF-A0A958WY53-F1
#
_entry.id   AF-A0A958WY53-F1
#
_cell.length_a   1.000
_cell.length_b   1.000
_cell.length_c   1.000
_cell.angle_alpha   90.00
_cell.angle_beta   90.00
_cell.angle_gamma   90.00
#
_symmetry.space_group_name_H-M   'P 1'
#
loop_
_entity.id
_entity.type
_entity.pdbx_description
1 polymer ?
#
loop_
_entity_poly.entity_id
_entity_poly.type
_entity_poly.pdbx_seq_one_letter_code
_entity_poly.pdbx_strand_id
1 'polypeptide(L)'
;MAKSSIPLAVQELVRNRAKGYCEYCLVPANFSPDTFPFDHIIPLSLGGTSSPENLALADGGFNGHKYNKTHHFDPLTNQLSRLFHPRLDKWKAHFQWNEDETLIIGITPVGRATVELLQVNRESNVNLRMLLKMAGLHPPGEYPERNFS
;
A
#
# COMPACT_ATOMS: atom_id res chain seq x y z
N MET A 1 7.12 -20.83 14.48
CA MET A 1 8.05 -20.68 13.34
C MET A 1 8.88 -19.43 13.59
N ALA A 2 10.20 -19.51 13.46
CA ALA A 2 11.06 -18.32 13.62
C ALA A 2 10.67 -17.29 12.57
N LYS A 3 10.41 -16.05 12.99
CA LYS A 3 10.15 -14.93 12.08
C LYS A 3 11.40 -14.78 11.22
N SER A 4 11.29 -15.04 9.91
CA SER A 4 12.38 -14.76 8.97
C SER A 4 12.76 -13.28 9.13
N SER A 5 13.96 -13.03 9.63
CA SER A 5 14.48 -11.66 9.75
C SER A 5 14.75 -11.14 8.33
N ILE A 6 14.22 -9.98 8.00
CA ILE A 6 14.49 -9.30 6.72
C ILE A 6 15.89 -8.66 6.86
N PRO A 7 16.87 -8.97 6.00
CA PRO A 7 18.21 -8.38 6.07
C PRO A 7 18.17 -6.84 6.01
N LEU A 8 19.03 -6.15 6.75
CA LEU A 8 19.06 -4.67 6.80
C LEU A 8 19.18 -4.04 5.40
N ALA A 9 20.04 -4.57 4.55
CA ALA A 9 20.18 -4.08 3.17
C ALA A 9 18.88 -4.17 2.36
N VAL A 10 18.07 -5.21 2.58
CA VAL A 10 16.75 -5.35 1.94
C VAL A 10 15.77 -4.33 2.51
N GLN A 11 15.79 -4.12 3.84
CA GLN A 11 14.95 -3.10 4.48
C GLN A 11 15.23 -1.69 3.95
N GLU A 12 16.51 -1.33 3.84
CA GLU A 12 16.95 -0.04 3.29
C GLU A 12 16.52 0.14 1.84
N LEU A 13 16.70 -0.90 1.00
CA LEU A 13 16.26 -0.88 -0.40
C LEU A 13 14.75 -0.62 -0.51
N VAL A 14 13.93 -1.32 0.28
CA VAL A 14 12.48 -1.15 0.26
C VAL A 14 12.08 0.26 0.73
N ARG A 15 12.71 0.78 1.80
CA ARG A 15 12.45 2.14 2.30
C ARG A 15 12.84 3.23 1.29
N ASN A 16 14.01 3.10 0.67
CA ASN A 16 14.51 4.06 -0.31
C ASN A 16 13.61 4.10 -1.55
N ARG A 17 13.20 2.93 -2.06
CA ARG A 17 12.27 2.83 -3.20
C ARG A 17 10.90 3.45 -2.89
N ALA A 18 10.40 3.25 -1.67
CA ALA A 18 9.11 3.80 -1.24
C ALA A 18 9.13 5.32 -1.03
N LYS A 19 10.32 5.96 -1.05
CA LYS A 19 10.51 7.42 -0.89
C LYS A 19 9.80 7.99 0.36
N GLY A 20 9.71 7.19 1.42
CA GLY A 20 9.05 7.59 2.67
C GLY A 20 7.52 7.52 2.66
N TYR A 21 6.88 6.94 1.64
CA TYR A 21 5.43 6.77 1.57
C TYR A 21 5.01 5.30 1.67
N CYS A 22 3.81 5.05 2.18
CA CYS A 22 3.20 3.74 2.03
C CYS A 22 2.94 3.46 0.54
N GLU A 23 3.36 2.29 0.05
CA GLU A 23 3.26 1.91 -1.36
C GLU A 23 1.84 1.50 -1.80
N TYR A 24 0.89 1.39 -0.86
CA TYR A 24 -0.53 1.16 -1.13
C TYR A 24 -1.34 2.46 -1.10
N CYS A 25 -1.21 3.23 -0.01
CA CYS A 25 -2.13 4.32 0.31
C CYS A 25 -1.49 5.72 0.26
N LEU A 26 -0.20 5.80 -0.04
CA LEU A 26 0.56 7.04 -0.21
C LEU A 26 0.51 8.00 0.99
N VAL A 27 0.25 7.46 2.18
CA VAL A 27 0.46 8.19 3.44
C VAL A 27 1.97 8.28 3.70
N PRO A 28 2.50 9.47 4.03
CA PRO A 28 3.90 9.64 4.38
C PRO A 28 4.22 9.07 5.77
N ALA A 29 5.26 8.25 5.85
CA ALA A 29 5.66 7.51 7.05
C ALA A 29 6.08 8.42 8.22
N ASN A 30 6.60 9.62 7.94
CA ASN A 30 7.02 10.58 8.96
C ASN A 30 5.86 11.35 9.62
N PHE A 31 4.63 11.21 9.11
CA PHE A 31 3.44 11.84 9.69
C PHE A 31 2.40 10.84 10.18
N SER A 32 2.56 9.55 9.88
CA SER A 32 1.64 8.53 10.38
C SER A 32 1.99 8.13 11.81
N PRO A 33 0.99 7.99 12.71
CA PRO A 33 1.22 7.47 14.05
C PRO A 33 1.47 5.95 14.08
N ASP A 34 1.19 5.25 12.98
CA ASP A 34 1.37 3.80 12.88
C ASP A 34 2.81 3.42 12.52
N THR A 35 3.21 2.20 12.90
CA THR A 35 4.47 1.63 12.42
C THR A 35 4.40 1.38 10.91
N PHE A 36 5.55 1.41 10.22
CA PHE A 36 5.65 1.12 8.78
C PHE A 36 6.35 -0.22 8.55
N PRO A 37 5.65 -1.35 8.75
CA PRO A 37 6.21 -2.67 8.51
C PRO A 37 6.47 -2.91 7.02
N PHE A 38 7.27 -3.93 6.76
CA PHE A 38 7.40 -4.50 5.43
C PHE A 38 6.28 -5.54 5.25
N ASP A 39 5.35 -5.27 4.35
CA ASP A 39 4.34 -6.24 3.93
C ASP A 39 4.95 -7.20 2.91
N HIS A 40 4.70 -8.50 3.11
CA HIS A 40 4.96 -9.53 2.12
C HIS A 40 3.78 -9.57 1.15
N ILE A 41 3.95 -9.00 -0.05
CA ILE A 41 2.89 -8.85 -1.06
C ILE A 41 2.22 -10.22 -1.29
N ILE A 42 3.04 -11.23 -1.58
CA ILE A 42 2.70 -12.64 -1.39
C ILE A 42 3.11 -13.05 0.03
N PRO A 43 2.18 -13.45 0.90
CA PRO A 43 2.47 -13.85 2.27
C PRO A 43 3.47 -15.02 2.35
N LEU A 44 4.31 -15.04 3.38
CA LEU A 44 5.23 -16.17 3.63
C LEU A 44 4.49 -17.51 3.75
N SER A 45 3.28 -17.52 4.32
CA SER A 45 2.44 -18.72 4.45
C SER A 45 1.93 -19.27 3.11
N LEU A 46 2.04 -18.48 2.04
CA LEU A 46 1.69 -18.86 0.67
C LEU A 46 2.95 -18.99 -0.22
N GLY A 47 4.13 -19.16 0.38
CA GLY A 47 5.39 -19.35 -0.35
C GLY A 47 6.07 -18.05 -0.79
N GLY A 48 5.61 -16.89 -0.31
CA GLY A 48 6.31 -15.62 -0.53
C GLY A 48 7.71 -15.59 0.10
N THR A 49 8.57 -14.70 -0.39
CA THR A 49 9.95 -14.55 0.10
C THR A 49 10.17 -13.20 0.77
N SER A 50 11.20 -13.09 1.61
CA SER A 50 11.65 -11.81 2.18
C SER A 50 12.60 -11.05 1.24
N SER A 51 12.37 -11.17 -0.08
CA SER A 51 13.15 -10.49 -1.13
C SER A 51 12.60 -9.09 -1.42
N PRO A 52 13.42 -8.15 -1.91
CA PRO A 52 12.97 -6.81 -2.31
C PRO A 52 11.76 -6.79 -3.26
N GLU A 53 11.61 -7.81 -4.09
CA GLU A 53 10.57 -8.00 -5.11
C GLU A 53 9.24 -8.48 -4.55
N ASN A 54 9.21 -8.94 -3.30
CA ASN A 54 8.00 -9.36 -2.61
C ASN A 54 7.68 -8.51 -1.38
N LEU A 55 8.50 -7.48 -1.10
CA LEU A 55 8.29 -6.58 0.02
C LEU A 55 7.75 -5.23 -0.44
N ALA A 56 6.77 -4.72 0.30
CA ALA A 56 6.26 -3.37 0.18
C ALA A 56 6.34 -2.62 1.52
N LEU A 57 6.63 -1.32 1.48
CA LEU A 57 6.50 -0.48 2.66
C LEU A 57 5.01 -0.17 2.87
N ALA A 58 4.44 -0.66 3.97
CA ALA A 58 3.01 -0.55 4.26
C ALA A 58 2.78 0.23 5.55
N ASP A 59 1.66 0.94 5.64
CA ASP A 59 1.17 1.44 6.92
C ASP A 59 0.68 0.25 7.78
N GLY A 60 0.98 0.30 9.08
CA GLY A 60 0.75 -0.80 10.02
C GLY A 60 -0.70 -1.27 10.10
N GLY A 61 -1.67 -0.40 9.80
CA GLY A 61 -3.07 -0.78 9.74
C GLY A 61 -3.38 -1.86 8.70
N PHE A 62 -2.63 -1.91 7.60
CA PHE A 62 -2.95 -2.79 6.48
C PHE A 62 -2.63 -4.26 6.73
N ASN A 63 -1.54 -4.55 7.43
CA ASN A 63 -1.11 -5.93 7.67
C ASN A 63 -2.15 -6.73 8.47
N GLY A 64 -2.88 -6.07 9.38
CA GLY A 64 -3.98 -6.68 10.12
C GLY A 64 -5.15 -7.09 9.22
N HIS A 65 -5.52 -6.23 8.25
CA HIS A 65 -6.62 -6.50 7.34
C HIS A 65 -6.25 -7.48 6.21
N LYS A 66 -5.02 -7.36 5.68
CA LYS A 66 -4.49 -8.23 4.62
C LYS A 66 -4.25 -9.65 5.12
N TYR A 67 -3.58 -9.80 6.26
CA TYR A 67 -3.13 -11.09 6.79
C TYR A 67 -2.46 -11.96 5.71
N ASN A 68 -3.06 -13.09 5.34
CA ASN A 68 -2.58 -13.99 4.30
C ASN A 68 -3.36 -13.86 2.97
N LYS A 69 -4.19 -12.83 2.80
CA LYS A 69 -5.02 -12.65 1.61
C LYS A 69 -4.20 -12.00 0.49
N THR A 70 -4.35 -12.55 -0.71
CA THR A 70 -3.83 -11.99 -1.96
C THR A 70 -4.96 -11.58 -2.91
N HIS A 71 -6.20 -11.87 -2.53
CA HIS A 71 -7.41 -11.61 -3.30
C HIS A 71 -8.54 -11.14 -2.38
N HIS A 72 -9.48 -10.40 -2.94
CA HIS A 72 -10.74 -10.05 -2.30
C HIS A 72 -11.84 -9.89 -3.35
N PHE A 73 -13.10 -9.94 -2.94
CA PHE A 73 -14.21 -9.68 -3.85
C PHE A 73 -14.23 -8.21 -4.24
N ASP A 74 -14.35 -7.94 -5.54
CA ASP A 74 -14.62 -6.60 -6.03
C ASP A 74 -16.04 -6.20 -5.57
N PRO A 75 -16.21 -5.15 -4.76
CA PRO A 75 -17.52 -4.77 -4.21
C PRO A 75 -18.54 -4.40 -5.29
N LEU A 76 -18.11 -4.04 -6.50
CA LEU A 76 -19.03 -3.71 -7.60
C LEU A 76 -19.57 -4.95 -8.32
N THR A 77 -18.69 -5.93 -8.60
CA THR A 77 -19.03 -7.09 -9.46
C THR A 77 -19.25 -8.37 -8.67
N ASN A 78 -18.88 -8.39 -7.39
CA ASN A 78 -18.82 -9.56 -6.53
C ASN A 78 -17.96 -10.70 -7.12
N GLN A 79 -17.03 -10.38 -8.02
CA GLN A 79 -16.06 -11.32 -8.56
C GLN A 79 -14.76 -11.24 -7.79
N LEU A 80 -14.08 -12.39 -7.65
CA LEU A 80 -12.79 -12.43 -6.99
C LEU A 80 -11.74 -11.71 -7.83
N SER A 81 -11.08 -10.72 -7.24
CA SER A 81 -9.97 -9.99 -7.84
C SER A 81 -8.73 -10.11 -6.97
N ARG A 82 -7.55 -10.16 -7.60
CA ARG A 82 -6.29 -10.02 -6.87
C ARG A 82 -6.19 -8.62 -6.26
N LEU A 83 -5.40 -8.50 -5.19
CA LEU A 83 -5.02 -7.22 -4.63
C LEU A 83 -3.95 -6.53 -5.49
N PHE A 84 -3.78 -5.23 -5.27
CA PHE A 84 -2.75 -4.42 -5.89
C PHE A 84 -1.36 -4.94 -5.52
N HIS A 85 -0.48 -5.02 -6.51
CA HIS A 85 0.88 -5.51 -6.37
C HIS A 85 1.85 -4.38 -6.73
N PRO A 86 2.43 -3.65 -5.75
CA PRO A 86 3.27 -2.47 -5.98
C PRO A 86 4.51 -2.68 -6.87
N ARG A 87 4.88 -3.94 -7.15
CA ARG A 87 5.97 -4.31 -8.07
C ARG A 87 5.53 -4.64 -9.50
N LEU A 88 4.25 -4.93 -9.72
CA LEU A 88 3.71 -5.30 -11.02
C LEU A 88 2.76 -4.25 -11.57
N ASP A 89 2.09 -3.51 -10.68
CA ASP A 89 1.03 -2.57 -11.02
C ASP A 89 1.49 -1.11 -10.94
N LYS A 90 0.94 -0.27 -11.81
CA LYS A 90 1.05 1.18 -11.70
C LYS A 90 -0.08 1.70 -10.82
N TRP A 91 0.24 2.46 -9.78
CA TRP A 91 -0.78 2.98 -8.85
C TRP A 91 -1.90 3.73 -9.59
N LYS A 92 -1.54 4.66 -10.49
CA LYS A 92 -2.49 5.45 -11.30
C LYS A 92 -3.33 4.64 -12.30
N ALA A 93 -2.97 3.37 -12.56
CA ALA A 93 -3.80 2.50 -13.41
C ALA A 93 -4.96 1.87 -12.62
N HIS A 94 -4.87 1.81 -11.29
CA HIS A 94 -5.85 1.14 -10.44
C HIS A 94 -6.58 2.09 -9.50
N PHE A 95 -5.99 3.25 -9.22
CA PHE A 95 -6.49 4.21 -8.24
C PHE A 95 -6.47 5.63 -8.78
N GLN A 96 -7.38 6.44 -8.24
CA GLN A 96 -7.38 7.90 -8.34
C GLN A 96 -7.68 8.50 -6.99
N TRP A 97 -7.31 9.77 -6.80
CA TRP A 97 -7.83 10.57 -5.70
C TRP A 97 -9.24 11.06 -6.03
N ASN A 98 -10.08 11.28 -5.03
CA ASN A 98 -11.29 12.08 -5.18
C ASN A 98 -10.95 13.58 -5.32
N GLU A 99 -11.96 14.42 -5.53
CA GLU A 99 -11.77 15.86 -5.81
C GLU A 99 -10.99 16.61 -4.72
N ASP A 100 -11.22 16.27 -3.45
CA ASP A 100 -10.50 16.89 -2.33
C ASP A 100 -9.21 16.13 -1.95
N GLU A 101 -8.82 15.10 -2.70
CA GLU A 101 -7.60 14.30 -2.48
C GLU A 101 -7.48 13.68 -1.07
N THR A 102 -8.61 13.34 -0.45
CA THR A 102 -8.61 12.68 0.87
C THR A 102 -8.96 11.19 0.78
N LEU A 103 -9.64 10.78 -0.29
CA LEU A 103 -10.08 9.42 -0.54
C LEU A 103 -9.38 8.82 -1.76
N ILE A 104 -8.94 7.57 -1.61
CA ILE A 104 -8.47 6.74 -2.72
C ILE A 104 -9.67 6.00 -3.31
N ILE A 105 -9.94 6.24 -4.59
CA ILE A 105 -11.00 5.58 -5.35
C ILE A 105 -10.39 4.48 -6.20
N GLY A 106 -10.84 3.24 -6.02
CA GLY A 106 -10.49 2.11 -6.89
C GLY A 106 -11.25 2.19 -8.21
N ILE A 107 -10.54 2.34 -9.33
CA ILE A 107 -11.14 2.47 -10.67
C ILE A 107 -11.12 1.17 -11.49
N THR A 108 -10.52 0.12 -10.92
CA THR A 108 -10.48 -1.23 -11.49
C THR A 108 -10.94 -2.26 -10.45
N PRO A 109 -11.28 -3.50 -10.83
CA PRO A 109 -11.56 -4.57 -9.86
C PRO A 109 -10.44 -4.75 -8.82
N VAL A 110 -9.17 -4.72 -9.27
CA VAL A 110 -7.98 -4.78 -8.39
C VAL A 110 -7.97 -3.61 -7.40
N GLY A 111 -8.20 -2.40 -7.89
CA GLY A 111 -8.23 -1.20 -7.06
C GLY A 111 -9.35 -1.25 -6.02
N ARG A 112 -10.58 -1.57 -6.42
CA ARG A 112 -11.74 -1.64 -5.51
C ARG A 112 -11.59 -2.73 -4.46
N ALA A 113 -11.19 -3.93 -4.87
CA ALA A 113 -10.90 -5.03 -3.95
C ALA A 113 -9.79 -4.66 -2.94
N THR A 114 -8.78 -3.90 -3.37
CA THR A 114 -7.70 -3.42 -2.50
C THR A 114 -8.17 -2.36 -1.52
N VAL A 115 -8.93 -1.36 -2.00
CA VAL A 115 -9.49 -0.29 -1.15
C VAL A 115 -10.35 -0.90 -0.04
N GLU A 116 -11.24 -1.82 -0.43
CA GLU A 116 -12.16 -2.50 0.47
C GLU A 116 -11.42 -3.39 1.47
N LEU A 117 -10.53 -4.27 1.00
CA LEU A 117 -9.87 -5.21 1.90
C LEU A 117 -8.92 -4.49 2.85
N LEU A 118 -8.06 -3.61 2.34
CA LEU A 118 -7.02 -2.98 3.14
C LEU A 118 -7.53 -1.78 3.95
N GLN A 119 -8.77 -1.35 3.74
CA GLN A 119 -9.35 -0.20 4.43
C GLN A 119 -8.46 1.04 4.26
N VAL A 120 -8.00 1.29 3.02
CA VAL A 120 -7.04 2.37 2.73
C VAL A 120 -7.59 3.77 3.04
N ASN A 121 -8.91 3.88 3.15
CA ASN A 121 -9.68 5.07 3.52
C ASN A 121 -10.31 4.98 4.92
N ARG A 122 -9.75 4.18 5.84
CA ARG A 122 -10.13 4.28 7.25
C ARG A 122 -9.99 5.73 7.74
N GLU A 123 -10.83 6.10 8.71
CA GLU A 123 -10.98 7.47 9.19
C GLU A 123 -9.64 8.15 9.55
N SER A 124 -8.72 7.45 10.21
CA SER A 124 -7.41 8.00 10.58
C SER A 124 -6.56 8.40 9.36
N ASN A 125 -6.60 7.63 8.27
CA ASN A 125 -5.88 7.96 7.04
C ASN A 125 -6.50 9.16 6.34
N VAL A 126 -7.84 9.24 6.32
CA VAL A 126 -8.58 10.37 5.70
C VAL A 126 -8.28 11.66 6.46
N ASN A 127 -8.40 11.64 7.80
CA ASN A 127 -8.09 12.78 8.66
C ASN A 127 -6.63 13.24 8.51
N LEU A 128 -5.69 12.30 8.41
CA LEU A 128 -4.28 12.63 8.18
C LEU A 128 -4.07 13.29 6.81
N ARG A 129 -4.67 12.76 5.73
CA ARG A 129 -4.58 13.37 4.39
C ARG A 129 -5.19 14.77 4.35
N MET A 130 -6.32 14.99 5.05
CA MET A 130 -6.91 16.32 5.18
C MET A 130 -5.91 17.32 5.79
N LEU A 131 -5.29 16.98 6.92
CA LEU A 131 -4.30 17.85 7.58
C LEU A 131 -3.08 18.10 6.70
N LEU A 132 -2.56 17.06 6.04
CA LEU A 132 -1.39 17.18 5.18
C LEU A 132 -1.68 17.97 3.90
N LYS A 133 -2.90 17.86 3.34
CA LYS A 133 -3.33 18.68 2.21
C LYS A 133 -3.40 20.15 2.59
N MET A 134 -3.96 20.49 3.76
CA MET A 134 -3.96 21.86 4.28
C MET A 134 -2.54 22.43 4.43
N ALA A 135 -1.56 21.57 4.72
CA ALA A 135 -0.15 21.93 4.81
C ALA A 135 0.62 21.91 3.47
N GLY A 136 -0.03 21.56 2.34
CA GLY A 136 0.62 21.43 1.03
C GLY A 136 1.55 20.22 0.90
N LEU A 137 1.37 19.20 1.74
CA LEU A 137 2.20 17.99 1.80
C LEU A 137 1.49 16.74 1.23
N HIS A 138 0.26 16.89 0.74
CA HIS A 138 -0.54 15.81 0.14
C HIS A 138 -1.37 16.35 -1.04
N PRO A 139 -1.56 15.58 -2.13
CA PRO A 139 -0.98 14.25 -2.41
C PRO A 139 0.53 14.31 -2.68
N PRO A 140 1.24 13.17 -2.70
CA PRO A 140 2.65 13.16 -3.09
C PRO A 140 2.83 13.64 -4.53
N GLY A 141 3.84 14.49 -4.76
CA GLY A 141 4.19 14.97 -6.10
C GLY A 141 4.70 13.86 -7.03
N GLU A 142 5.31 12.82 -6.47
CA GLU A 142 5.76 11.63 -7.19
C GLU A 142 5.14 10.37 -6.61
N TYR A 143 4.65 9.50 -7.48
CA TYR A 143 4.18 8.18 -7.10
C TYR A 143 5.39 7.24 -7.08
N PRO A 144 5.43 6.22 -6.21
CA PRO A 144 6.40 5.13 -6.34
C PRO A 144 6.10 4.38 -7.64
N GLU A 145 6.63 4.90 -8.75
CA GLU A 145 6.50 4.29 -10.06
C GLU A 145 7.64 3.30 -10.30
N ARG A 146 7.42 2.40 -11.25
CA ARG A 146 8.40 1.42 -11.70
C ARG A 146 9.58 2.16 -12.34
N ASN A 147 10.63 2.42 -11.56
CA ASN A 147 11.92 2.77 -12.13
C ASN A 147 12.53 1.50 -12.73
N PHE A 148 12.37 1.31 -14.03
CA PHE A 148 13.32 0.50 -14.77
C PHE A 148 14.53 1.38 -15.08
N SER A 149 15.67 1.02 -14.51
CA SER A 149 16.96 1.17 -15.19
C SER A 149 17.28 -0.14 -15.87
#